data_AF-A0A952SE11-F1
#
_entry.id   AF-A0A952SE11-F1
#
_cell.length_a   1.000
_cell.length_b   1.000
_cell.length_c   1.000
_cell.angle_alpha   90.00
_cell.angle_beta   90.00
_cell.angle_gamma   90.00
#
_symmetry.space_group_name_H-M   'P 1'
#
loop_
_entity.id
_entity.type
_entity.pdbx_description
1 polymer ?
#
loop_
_entity_poly.entity_id
_entity_poly.type
_entity_poly.pdbx_seq_one_letter_code
_entity_poly.pdbx_strand_id
1 'polypeptide(L)'
;MAAPSITVDDAARAWVFVGSGRYFGAADKTDKSTQYFVGMKDSVINGSCAQTSDTACQEDDLVDVTTATICVVGFGNCGQTAGTNQVTGVTGATTMEQLITLVGTKEGWVTKLLPATGPGVGERVLSAATVFGGIVFFPTFTPTDDICASTGSSSLYALFYKTGGPHTSPIVGSTNGTGGIVNVNKSTSLGNGLAFGAVPHVGSGADGTSPYKLFINTSTGALDGRDVNLAIDPRAHFASWINM
;
A
#
# COMPACT_ATOMS: atom_id res chain seq x y z
N MET A 1 -17.78 -2.89 2.46
CA MET A 1 -16.84 -3.46 1.48
C MET A 1 -16.27 -2.31 0.68
N ALA A 2 -15.00 -2.39 0.29
CA ALA A 2 -14.36 -1.38 -0.55
C ALA A 2 -14.66 -1.64 -2.04
N ALA A 3 -14.83 -0.57 -2.82
CA ALA A 3 -14.86 -0.67 -4.28
C ALA A 3 -13.44 -0.90 -4.82
N PRO A 4 -13.27 -1.62 -5.95
CA PRO A 4 -11.98 -1.80 -6.58
C PRO A 4 -11.47 -0.47 -7.16
N SER A 5 -10.15 -0.34 -7.28
CA SER A 5 -9.48 0.77 -7.94
C SER A 5 -8.65 0.25 -9.10
N ILE A 6 -8.59 0.99 -10.21
CA ILE A 6 -7.88 0.57 -11.44
C ILE A 6 -6.81 1.59 -11.83
N THR A 7 -5.67 1.11 -12.32
CA THR A 7 -4.65 1.92 -12.98
C THR A 7 -4.05 1.16 -14.16
N VAL A 8 -3.24 1.84 -14.97
CA VAL A 8 -2.42 1.22 -16.01
C VAL A 8 -0.95 1.43 -15.66
N ASP A 9 -0.10 0.44 -15.96
CA ASP A 9 1.35 0.55 -15.79
C ASP A 9 2.08 1.00 -17.07
N ASP A 10 3.39 1.19 -16.98
CA ASP A 10 4.22 1.66 -18.09
C ASP A 10 4.25 0.68 -19.29
N ALA A 11 3.86 -0.59 -19.08
CA ALA A 11 3.74 -1.62 -20.10
C ALA A 11 2.31 -1.74 -20.64
N ALA A 12 1.45 -0.75 -20.38
CA ALA A 12 0.04 -0.71 -20.74
C ALA A 12 -0.80 -1.85 -20.13
N ARG A 13 -0.36 -2.43 -19.02
CA ARG A 13 -1.14 -3.45 -18.31
C ARG A 13 -2.08 -2.81 -17.31
N ALA A 14 -3.36 -3.18 -17.37
CA ALA A 14 -4.36 -2.83 -16.38
C ALA A 14 -4.10 -3.57 -15.07
N TRP A 15 -4.07 -2.81 -13.98
CA TRP A 15 -3.95 -3.25 -12.60
C TRP A 15 -5.22 -2.94 -11.84
N VAL A 16 -5.72 -3.92 -11.10
CA VAL A 16 -6.89 -3.82 -10.24
C VAL A 16 -6.44 -4.00 -8.78
N PHE A 17 -6.85 -3.09 -7.91
CA PHE A 17 -6.56 -3.12 -6.48
C PHE A 17 -7.84 -3.31 -5.68
N VAL A 18 -7.86 -4.32 -4.81
CA VAL A 18 -9.04 -4.69 -4.04
C VAL A 18 -8.63 -5.05 -2.62
N GLY A 19 -9.39 -4.56 -1.65
CA GLY A 19 -9.26 -4.93 -0.24
C GLY A 19 -10.47 -5.71 0.25
N SER A 20 -10.23 -6.74 1.05
CA SER A 20 -11.29 -7.51 1.69
C SER A 20 -11.71 -6.88 3.02
N GLY A 21 -12.99 -7.01 3.36
CA GLY A 21 -13.53 -6.47 4.60
C GLY A 21 -15.02 -6.20 4.56
N ARG A 22 -15.69 -6.52 5.67
CA ARG A 22 -17.10 -6.21 5.92
C ARG A 22 -17.24 -5.60 7.32
N TYR A 23 -18.12 -4.61 7.46
CA TYR A 23 -18.43 -3.99 8.75
C TYR A 23 -19.82 -3.34 8.71
N PHE A 24 -20.85 -4.17 8.60
CA PHE A 24 -22.25 -3.76 8.46
C PHE A 24 -23.11 -4.16 9.65
N GLY A 25 -22.73 -5.21 10.38
CA GLY A 25 -23.50 -5.75 11.50
C GLY A 25 -22.69 -5.94 12.77
N ALA A 26 -23.39 -6.22 13.88
CA ALA A 26 -22.76 -6.43 15.19
C ALA A 26 -21.76 -7.61 15.20
N ALA A 27 -22.06 -8.68 14.45
CA ALA A 27 -21.17 -9.85 14.33
C ALA A 27 -19.81 -9.49 13.70
N ASP A 28 -19.74 -8.42 12.90
CA ASP A 28 -18.50 -8.00 12.26
C ASP A 28 -17.52 -7.36 13.25
N LYS A 29 -18.00 -6.86 14.40
CA LYS A 29 -17.15 -6.25 15.44
C LYS A 29 -16.17 -7.25 16.04
N THR A 30 -16.63 -8.47 16.25
CA THR A 30 -15.84 -9.54 16.86
C THR A 30 -15.22 -10.48 15.82
N ASP A 31 -15.51 -10.30 14.53
CA ASP A 31 -14.85 -11.05 13.46
C ASP A 31 -13.37 -10.63 13.37
N LYS A 32 -12.51 -11.63 13.61
CA LYS A 32 -11.06 -11.52 13.63
C LYS A 32 -10.39 -12.19 12.43
N SER A 33 -11.16 -12.70 11.46
CA SER A 33 -10.64 -13.33 10.26
C SER A 33 -9.61 -12.43 9.55
N THR A 34 -8.53 -13.06 9.10
CA THR A 34 -7.50 -12.37 8.32
C THR A 34 -8.10 -11.84 7.03
N GLN A 35 -7.89 -10.55 6.78
CA GLN A 35 -8.27 -9.88 5.56
C GLN A 35 -7.03 -9.64 4.68
N TYR A 36 -7.26 -9.28 3.43
CA TYR A 36 -6.25 -9.20 2.40
C TYR A 36 -6.40 -7.90 1.63
N PHE A 37 -5.29 -7.42 1.10
CA PHE A 37 -5.27 -6.45 0.02
C PHE A 37 -4.48 -7.03 -1.15
N VAL A 38 -5.05 -6.93 -2.34
CA VAL A 38 -4.53 -7.56 -3.56
C VAL A 38 -4.33 -6.48 -4.62
N GLY A 39 -3.20 -6.54 -5.33
CA GLY A 39 -2.99 -5.87 -6.59
C GLY A 39 -2.76 -6.90 -7.67
N MET A 40 -3.67 -7.01 -8.65
CA MET A 40 -3.62 -8.01 -9.71
C MET A 40 -3.64 -7.35 -11.09
N LYS A 41 -2.98 -7.96 -12.06
CA LYS A 41 -3.03 -7.57 -13.47
C LYS A 41 -4.21 -8.27 -14.10
N ASP A 42 -5.11 -7.53 -14.75
CA ASP A 42 -6.29 -8.13 -15.38
C ASP A 42 -5.93 -8.70 -16.75
N SER A 43 -5.81 -10.03 -16.86
CA SER A 43 -5.44 -10.71 -18.11
C SER A 43 -6.45 -10.54 -19.24
N VAL A 44 -7.72 -10.25 -18.92
CA VAL A 44 -8.78 -10.04 -19.93
C VAL A 44 -8.65 -8.65 -20.55
N ILE A 45 -8.53 -7.61 -19.72
CA ILE A 45 -8.31 -6.23 -20.18
C ILE A 45 -6.96 -6.13 -20.93
N ASN A 46 -5.96 -6.90 -20.48
CA ASN A 46 -4.64 -6.94 -21.12
C ASN A 46 -4.61 -7.79 -22.40
N GLY A 47 -5.71 -8.45 -22.77
CA GLY A 47 -5.83 -9.25 -23.99
C GLY A 47 -5.03 -10.55 -23.97
N SER A 48 -4.50 -10.97 -22.82
CA SER A 48 -3.76 -12.23 -22.66
C SER A 48 -4.67 -13.41 -22.33
N CYS A 49 -5.94 -13.17 -22.00
CA CYS A 49 -6.93 -14.20 -21.76
C CYS A 49 -8.31 -13.81 -22.32
N ALA A 50 -9.04 -14.79 -22.85
CA ALA A 50 -10.43 -14.62 -23.29
C ALA A 50 -11.36 -15.25 -22.25
N GLN A 51 -12.13 -14.42 -21.54
CA GLN A 51 -13.04 -14.90 -20.50
C GLN A 51 -14.18 -15.72 -21.11
N THR A 52 -14.24 -17.00 -20.78
CA THR A 52 -15.26 -17.94 -21.28
C THR A 52 -16.15 -18.51 -20.17
N SER A 53 -15.75 -18.33 -18.91
CA SER A 53 -16.53 -18.65 -17.70
C SER A 53 -16.15 -17.70 -16.56
N ASP A 54 -16.76 -17.90 -15.41
CA ASP A 54 -16.44 -17.21 -14.15
C ASP A 54 -15.07 -17.57 -13.57
N THR A 55 -14.56 -18.77 -13.86
CA THR A 55 -13.23 -19.24 -13.43
C THR A 55 -12.16 -19.16 -14.52
N ALA A 56 -12.55 -18.92 -15.78
CA ALA A 56 -11.59 -18.69 -16.84
C ALA A 56 -10.91 -17.33 -16.63
N CYS A 57 -9.58 -17.27 -16.80
CA CYS A 57 -8.78 -16.07 -16.55
C CYS A 57 -8.73 -15.65 -15.06
N GLN A 58 -8.86 -16.61 -14.15
CA GLN A 58 -8.65 -16.32 -12.73
C GLN A 58 -7.18 -16.02 -12.46
N GLU A 59 -6.92 -14.89 -11.81
CA GLU A 59 -5.58 -14.49 -11.37
C GLU A 59 -5.27 -15.17 -10.02
N ASP A 60 -4.54 -16.29 -10.03
CA ASP A 60 -4.19 -17.09 -8.85
C ASP A 60 -2.68 -17.20 -8.56
N ASP A 61 -1.81 -16.76 -9.48
CA ASP A 61 -0.35 -16.77 -9.32
C ASP A 61 0.14 -15.42 -8.76
N LEU A 62 -0.15 -15.17 -7.49
CA LEU A 62 0.19 -13.93 -6.79
C LEU A 62 1.43 -14.09 -5.89
N VAL A 63 2.29 -13.07 -5.84
CA VAL A 63 3.40 -13.00 -4.88
C VAL A 63 2.87 -12.61 -3.49
N ASP A 64 3.08 -13.45 -2.47
CA ASP A 64 2.80 -13.08 -1.08
C ASP A 64 3.89 -12.12 -0.56
N VAL A 65 3.51 -10.87 -0.33
CA VAL A 65 4.37 -9.79 0.18
C VAL A 65 3.99 -9.34 1.59
N THR A 66 3.21 -10.16 2.31
CA THR A 66 2.75 -9.87 3.68
C THR A 66 3.89 -9.48 4.62
N THR A 67 5.01 -10.20 4.54
CA THR A 67 6.18 -10.05 5.40
C THR A 67 7.29 -9.24 4.75
N ALA A 68 7.05 -8.64 3.58
CA ALA A 68 8.04 -7.85 2.87
C ALA A 68 8.46 -6.64 3.71
N THR A 69 9.76 -6.53 3.98
CA THR A 69 10.37 -5.36 4.61
C THR A 69 11.44 -4.80 3.70
N ILE A 70 11.46 -3.47 3.59
CA ILE A 70 12.39 -2.72 2.77
C ILE A 70 13.14 -1.76 3.68
N CYS A 71 14.46 -1.81 3.62
CA CYS A 71 15.30 -0.88 4.35
C CYS A 71 15.88 0.19 3.44
N VAL A 72 16.16 1.36 4.02
CA VAL A 72 16.76 2.51 3.31
C VAL A 72 18.25 2.23 3.15
N VAL A 73 18.71 2.19 1.90
CA VAL A 73 20.12 1.92 1.57
C VAL A 73 21.01 3.05 2.08
N GLY A 74 22.13 2.69 2.71
CA GLY A 74 23.09 3.60 3.34
C GLY A 74 22.96 3.71 4.86
N PHE A 75 21.99 3.05 5.50
CA PHE A 75 21.74 3.14 6.93
C PHE A 75 21.96 1.81 7.67
N GLY A 76 22.90 1.80 8.62
CA GLY A 76 23.25 0.64 9.42
C GLY A 76 23.50 -0.60 8.55
N ASN A 77 22.91 -1.73 8.93
CA ASN A 77 22.99 -2.97 8.15
C ASN A 77 22.05 -3.00 6.93
N CYS A 78 21.58 -1.86 6.44
CA CYS A 78 21.05 -1.67 5.10
C CYS A 78 21.87 -0.62 4.35
N GLY A 79 23.16 -0.91 4.14
CA GLY A 79 24.14 -0.03 3.50
C GLY A 79 25.54 -0.67 3.49
N GLN A 80 25.58 -1.98 3.24
CA GLN A 80 26.49 -2.94 3.88
C GLN A 80 27.91 -3.11 3.29
N THR A 81 28.81 -3.74 4.09
CA THR A 81 29.75 -4.80 3.61
C THR A 81 29.52 -6.18 4.30
N ALA A 82 28.72 -6.25 5.39
CA ALA A 82 28.32 -7.50 6.07
C ALA A 82 26.95 -7.35 6.82
N GLY A 83 25.91 -6.85 6.16
CA GLY A 83 24.58 -6.56 6.74
C GLY A 83 23.41 -7.35 6.11
N THR A 84 22.20 -6.80 6.13
CA THR A 84 20.97 -7.44 5.62
C THR A 84 20.54 -6.93 4.24
N ASN A 85 20.00 -7.83 3.42
CA ASN A 85 19.48 -7.51 2.09
C ASN A 85 18.46 -6.36 2.14
N GLN A 86 18.42 -5.55 1.08
CA GLN A 86 17.48 -4.41 0.98
C GLN A 86 16.03 -4.87 1.13
N VAL A 87 15.71 -6.00 0.50
CA VAL A 87 14.42 -6.69 0.60
C VAL A 87 14.60 -7.94 1.44
N THR A 88 13.72 -8.12 2.42
CA THR A 88 13.59 -9.37 3.17
C THR A 88 12.12 -9.76 3.32
N GLY A 89 11.86 -11.03 3.63
CA GLY A 89 10.50 -11.54 3.82
C GLY A 89 9.75 -11.86 2.53
N VAL A 90 10.44 -11.90 1.38
CA VAL A 90 9.93 -12.41 0.10
C VAL A 90 10.96 -13.38 -0.48
N THR A 91 10.54 -14.61 -0.78
CA THR A 91 11.44 -15.61 -1.37
C THR A 91 11.72 -15.26 -2.83
N GLY A 92 12.99 -15.32 -3.23
CA GLY A 92 13.41 -15.03 -4.60
C GLY A 92 13.71 -13.55 -4.90
N ALA A 93 13.62 -12.66 -3.90
CA ALA A 93 13.99 -11.26 -4.05
C ALA A 93 14.74 -10.73 -2.83
N THR A 94 15.95 -10.19 -3.05
CA THR A 94 16.79 -9.55 -2.03
C THR A 94 17.06 -8.07 -2.34
N THR A 95 16.76 -7.62 -3.57
CA THR A 95 16.80 -6.21 -3.99
C THR A 95 15.44 -5.75 -4.52
N MET A 96 15.19 -4.43 -4.53
CA MET A 96 13.94 -3.88 -5.08
C MET A 96 13.74 -4.26 -6.55
N GLU A 97 14.81 -4.27 -7.35
CA GLU A 97 14.77 -4.68 -8.76
C GLU A 97 14.33 -6.14 -8.94
N GLN A 98 14.85 -7.04 -8.09
CA GLN A 98 14.43 -8.44 -8.09
C GLN A 98 12.98 -8.59 -7.66
N LEU A 99 12.50 -7.80 -6.69
CA LEU A 99 11.11 -7.85 -6.25
C LEU A 99 10.16 -7.37 -7.37
N ILE A 100 10.50 -6.27 -8.05
CA ILE A 100 9.75 -5.79 -9.23
C ILE A 100 9.73 -6.85 -10.33
N THR A 101 10.87 -7.48 -10.60
CA THR A 101 10.97 -8.54 -11.61
C THR A 101 10.11 -9.75 -11.24
N LEU A 102 10.21 -10.21 -10.00
CA LEU A 102 9.44 -11.34 -9.47
C LEU A 102 7.93 -11.10 -9.64
N VAL A 103 7.40 -9.97 -9.16
CA VAL A 103 5.99 -9.61 -9.32
C VAL A 103 5.64 -9.37 -10.80
N GLY A 104 6.59 -8.89 -11.59
CA GLY A 104 6.46 -8.74 -13.04
C GLY A 104 6.15 -10.05 -13.77
N THR A 105 6.78 -11.16 -13.34
CA THR A 105 6.57 -12.52 -13.90
C THR A 105 5.31 -13.23 -13.41
N LYS A 106 4.62 -12.65 -12.43
CA LYS A 106 3.45 -13.22 -11.75
C LYS A 106 2.18 -12.49 -12.17
N GLU A 107 1.02 -12.86 -11.68
CA GLU A 107 -0.24 -12.16 -12.00
C GLU A 107 -0.46 -10.94 -11.10
N GLY A 108 0.30 -10.83 -10.01
CA GLY A 108 0.26 -9.69 -9.11
C GLY A 108 0.89 -9.98 -7.77
N TRP A 109 0.34 -9.36 -6.73
CA TRP A 109 0.79 -9.52 -5.36
C TRP A 109 -0.39 -9.48 -4.39
N VAL A 110 -0.18 -10.10 -3.23
CA VAL A 110 -1.13 -10.12 -2.12
C VAL A 110 -0.42 -9.81 -0.81
N THR A 111 -1.06 -8.99 0.03
CA THR A 111 -0.62 -8.74 1.40
C THR A 111 -1.75 -9.04 2.36
N LYS A 112 -1.46 -9.82 3.41
CA LYS A 112 -2.39 -10.05 4.52
C LYS A 112 -2.35 -8.83 5.44
N LEU A 113 -3.52 -8.41 5.89
CA LEU A 113 -3.67 -7.37 6.90
C LEU A 113 -3.37 -7.97 8.28
N LEU A 114 -2.09 -7.98 8.60
CA LEU A 114 -1.53 -8.41 9.88
C LEU A 114 -0.89 -7.19 10.56
N PRO A 115 -1.36 -6.79 11.76
CA PRO A 115 -0.63 -5.83 12.58
C PRO A 115 0.61 -6.50 13.19
N ALA A 116 1.47 -5.67 13.78
CA ALA A 116 2.67 -6.11 14.48
C ALA A 116 2.40 -7.10 15.64
N THR A 117 1.16 -7.17 16.14
CA THR A 117 0.77 -8.04 17.27
C THR A 117 0.38 -9.46 16.87
N GLY A 118 0.37 -9.78 15.56
CA GLY A 118 0.08 -11.14 15.05
C GLY A 118 -1.25 -11.26 14.30
N PRO A 119 -1.58 -12.47 13.80
CA PRO A 119 -2.82 -12.74 13.09
C PRO A 119 -4.05 -12.62 14.01
N GLY A 120 -5.24 -12.46 13.43
CA GLY A 120 -6.48 -12.52 14.20
C GLY A 120 -6.96 -11.21 14.82
N VAL A 121 -6.67 -10.05 14.21
CA VAL A 121 -7.15 -8.75 14.74
C VAL A 121 -8.38 -8.19 14.03
N GLY A 122 -8.78 -8.78 12.90
CA GLY A 122 -9.92 -8.31 12.11
C GLY A 122 -9.71 -6.93 11.47
N GLU A 123 -8.46 -6.56 11.17
CA GLU A 123 -8.13 -5.39 10.36
C GLU A 123 -8.70 -5.58 8.96
N ARG A 124 -9.39 -4.58 8.42
CA ARG A 124 -10.19 -4.72 7.21
C ARG A 124 -10.18 -3.47 6.36
N VAL A 125 -10.42 -3.64 5.06
CA VAL A 125 -10.49 -2.54 4.09
C VAL A 125 -11.96 -2.20 3.83
N LEU A 126 -12.36 -0.99 4.20
CA LEU A 126 -13.76 -0.56 4.11
C LEU A 126 -13.99 0.56 3.08
N SER A 127 -12.92 1.16 2.57
CA SER A 127 -13.00 2.21 1.55
C SER A 127 -12.06 1.92 0.40
N ALA A 128 -12.38 2.43 -0.78
CA ALA A 128 -11.59 2.25 -1.99
C ALA A 128 -10.16 2.81 -1.82
N ALA A 129 -9.21 2.19 -2.51
CA ALA A 129 -7.85 2.68 -2.55
C ALA A 129 -7.71 3.88 -3.49
N THR A 130 -6.77 4.77 -3.19
CA THR A 130 -6.33 5.83 -4.08
C THR A 130 -4.97 5.47 -4.67
N VAL A 131 -4.86 5.41 -5.99
CA VAL A 131 -3.58 5.19 -6.67
C VAL A 131 -3.04 6.54 -7.14
N PHE A 132 -1.85 6.92 -6.65
CA PHE A 132 -1.26 8.22 -6.96
C PHE A 132 0.27 8.17 -6.86
N GLY A 133 0.98 8.73 -7.84
CA GLY A 133 2.45 8.82 -7.84
C GLY A 133 3.18 7.48 -7.69
N GLY A 134 2.63 6.41 -8.28
CA GLY A 134 3.14 5.05 -8.15
C GLY A 134 2.86 4.35 -6.81
N ILE A 135 2.06 4.96 -5.94
CA ILE A 135 1.71 4.38 -4.64
C ILE A 135 0.21 4.09 -4.60
N VAL A 136 -0.14 2.95 -4.00
CA VAL A 136 -1.51 2.57 -3.66
C VAL A 136 -1.74 2.91 -2.20
N PHE A 137 -2.54 3.95 -1.96
CA PHE A 137 -2.94 4.39 -0.64
C PHE A 137 -4.30 3.81 -0.29
N PHE A 138 -4.43 3.19 0.87
CA PHE A 138 -5.74 2.72 1.34
C PHE A 138 -5.80 2.74 2.86
N PRO A 139 -6.88 3.27 3.45
CA PRO A 139 -7.08 3.17 4.87
C PRO A 139 -7.64 1.79 5.23
N THR A 140 -7.21 1.28 6.36
CA THR A 140 -7.74 0.09 7.01
C THR A 140 -8.40 0.47 8.33
N PHE A 141 -9.30 -0.38 8.81
CA PHE A 141 -9.96 -0.23 10.09
C PHE A 141 -9.83 -1.52 10.91
N THR A 142 -9.46 -1.38 12.17
CA THR A 142 -9.42 -2.48 13.15
C THR A 142 -10.45 -2.18 14.23
N PRO A 143 -11.58 -2.91 14.28
CA PRO A 143 -12.57 -2.71 15.33
C PRO A 143 -12.04 -3.10 16.70
N THR A 144 -12.52 -2.42 17.74
CA THR A 144 -12.33 -2.89 19.11
C THR A 144 -13.32 -4.01 19.45
N ASP A 145 -12.96 -4.83 20.43
CA ASP A 145 -13.80 -5.93 20.92
C ASP A 145 -14.98 -5.47 21.79
N ASP A 146 -14.99 -4.19 22.17
CA ASP A 146 -16.06 -3.62 22.97
C ASP A 146 -17.28 -3.33 22.09
N ILE A 147 -18.33 -4.15 22.23
CA ILE A 147 -19.59 -3.99 21.49
C ILE A 147 -20.31 -2.67 21.83
N CYS A 148 -20.08 -2.13 23.03
CA CYS A 148 -20.64 -0.87 23.53
C CYS A 148 -19.83 0.35 23.06
N ALA A 149 -18.56 0.15 22.72
CA ALA A 149 -17.78 1.15 22.01
C ALA A 149 -18.07 1.09 20.50
N SER A 150 -18.32 2.24 19.88
CA SER A 150 -18.35 2.35 18.42
C SER A 150 -16.98 2.72 17.84
N THR A 151 -15.91 2.47 18.61
CA THR A 151 -14.57 2.95 18.29
C THR A 151 -13.69 1.81 17.81
N GLY A 152 -12.77 2.15 16.93
CA GLY A 152 -11.72 1.29 16.39
C GLY A 152 -10.58 2.19 15.96
N SER A 153 -9.48 1.59 15.55
CA SER A 153 -8.32 2.34 15.06
C SER A 153 -8.18 2.18 13.56
N SER A 154 -7.79 3.24 12.87
CA SER A 154 -7.45 3.17 11.45
C SER A 154 -5.96 3.34 11.20
N SER A 155 -5.50 2.73 10.12
CA SER A 155 -4.14 2.94 9.59
C SER A 155 -4.25 3.33 8.12
N LEU A 156 -3.27 4.06 7.62
CA LEU A 156 -3.08 4.33 6.19
C LEU A 156 -1.94 3.48 5.67
N TYR A 157 -2.23 2.58 4.75
CA TYR A 157 -1.20 1.85 4.00
C TYR A 157 -0.76 2.67 2.78
N ALA A 158 0.51 2.53 2.42
CA ALA A 158 1.12 3.18 1.27
C ALA A 158 2.08 2.18 0.59
N LEU A 159 1.56 1.44 -0.38
CA LEU A 159 2.27 0.33 -1.02
C LEU A 159 2.72 0.71 -2.43
N PHE A 160 3.91 0.30 -2.83
CA PHE A 160 4.38 0.52 -4.18
C PHE A 160 3.63 -0.41 -5.14
N TYR A 161 2.94 0.17 -6.13
CA TYR A 161 1.97 -0.57 -6.94
C TYR A 161 2.55 -1.79 -7.67
N LYS A 162 3.81 -1.71 -8.10
CA LYS A 162 4.49 -2.80 -8.82
C LYS A 162 4.88 -3.98 -7.93
N THR A 163 4.87 -3.81 -6.60
CA THR A 163 5.40 -4.84 -5.67
C THR A 163 4.49 -5.17 -4.50
N GLY A 164 3.57 -4.29 -4.12
CA GLY A 164 2.74 -4.46 -2.92
C GLY A 164 3.47 -4.30 -1.59
N GLY A 165 4.76 -4.01 -1.61
CA GLY A 165 5.55 -3.69 -0.42
C GLY A 165 5.77 -2.18 -0.25
N PRO A 166 6.51 -1.77 0.80
CA PRO A 166 7.03 -0.41 0.89
C PRO A 166 7.88 -0.04 -0.33
N HIS A 167 7.95 1.25 -0.65
CA HIS A 167 8.93 1.77 -1.62
C HIS A 167 10.33 1.86 -1.00
N THR A 168 11.39 2.05 -1.80
CA THR A 168 12.78 2.21 -1.31
C THR A 168 12.97 3.53 -0.54
N SER A 169 12.28 4.57 -0.97
CA SER A 169 12.17 5.86 -0.27
C SER A 169 10.96 5.87 0.68
N PRO A 170 11.09 6.43 1.90
CA PRO A 170 9.98 6.59 2.83
C PRO A 170 8.81 7.40 2.27
N ILE A 171 7.63 6.78 2.20
CA ILE A 171 6.38 7.42 1.73
C ILE A 171 5.55 7.96 2.90
N VAL A 172 5.32 7.12 3.92
CA VAL A 172 4.58 7.45 5.16
C VAL A 172 5.49 7.37 6.40
N GLY A 173 6.78 7.63 6.19
CA GLY A 173 7.81 7.57 7.22
C GLY A 173 8.61 6.27 7.24
N SER A 174 9.49 6.17 8.24
CA SER A 174 10.39 5.04 8.45
C SER A 174 10.58 4.80 9.95
N THR A 175 11.06 3.61 10.30
CA THR A 175 11.30 3.21 11.69
C THR A 175 12.72 2.68 11.84
N ASN A 176 13.40 3.09 12.91
CA ASN A 176 14.71 2.57 13.27
C ASN A 176 14.56 1.16 13.85
N GLY A 177 15.17 0.18 13.19
CA GLY A 177 15.31 -1.19 13.65
C GLY A 177 16.65 -1.43 14.36
N THR A 178 16.90 -2.69 14.69
CA THR A 178 18.14 -3.14 15.32
C THR A 178 19.35 -2.91 14.40
N GLY A 179 20.52 -2.63 14.98
CA GLY A 179 21.75 -2.46 14.19
C GLY A 179 21.77 -1.21 13.32
N GLY A 180 20.97 -0.19 13.65
CA GLY A 180 20.89 1.06 12.90
C GLY A 180 20.19 0.94 11.54
N ILE A 181 19.53 -0.19 11.27
CA ILE A 181 18.74 -0.38 10.05
C ILE A 181 17.56 0.60 10.09
N VAL A 182 17.32 1.31 9.00
CA VAL A 182 16.12 2.14 8.85
C VAL A 182 15.16 1.42 7.91
N ASN A 183 14.00 0.99 8.41
CA ASN A 183 12.98 0.31 7.61
C ASN A 183 11.92 1.31 7.14
N VAL A 184 11.53 1.21 5.87
CA VAL A 184 10.44 1.99 5.31
C VAL A 184 9.11 1.46 5.83
N ASN A 185 8.26 2.35 6.33
CA ASN A 185 6.97 1.96 6.88
C ASN A 185 5.99 1.62 5.74
N LYS A 186 5.37 0.43 5.80
CA LYS A 186 4.27 0.03 4.90
C LYS A 186 2.97 0.79 5.18
N SER A 187 2.82 1.27 6.42
CA SER A 187 1.63 1.97 6.90
C SER A 187 1.97 2.91 8.04
N THR A 188 1.04 3.82 8.34
CA THR A 188 1.09 4.74 9.48
C THR A 188 -0.27 4.80 10.17
N SER A 189 -0.29 5.15 11.45
CA SER A 189 -1.55 5.25 12.21
C SER A 189 -2.32 6.53 11.85
N LEU A 190 -3.64 6.39 11.70
CA LEU A 190 -4.59 7.51 11.60
C LEU A 190 -5.32 7.75 12.94
N GLY A 191 -5.01 6.95 13.97
CA GLY A 191 -5.65 7.04 15.28
C GLY A 191 -7.05 6.44 15.29
N ASN A 192 -7.88 6.97 16.18
CA ASN A 192 -9.22 6.44 16.44
C ASN A 192 -10.23 6.91 15.39
N GLY A 193 -11.17 6.02 15.06
CA GLY A 193 -12.24 6.26 14.09
C GLY A 193 -12.04 5.45 12.83
N LEU A 194 -13.12 5.28 12.08
CA LEU A 194 -13.09 4.66 10.76
C LEU A 194 -12.61 5.70 9.75
N ALA A 195 -11.48 5.42 9.11
CA ALA A 195 -10.92 6.27 8.06
C ALA A 195 -11.47 5.85 6.69
N PHE A 196 -11.74 6.84 5.84
CA PHE A 196 -12.23 6.62 4.50
C PHE A 196 -11.75 7.69 3.54
N GLY A 197 -11.52 7.25 2.30
CA GLY A 197 -10.90 8.07 1.27
C GLY A 197 -9.41 8.32 1.54
N ALA A 198 -8.74 8.89 0.55
CA ALA A 198 -7.41 9.46 0.65
C ALA A 198 -7.28 10.39 -0.54
N VAL A 199 -7.51 11.69 -0.32
CA VAL A 199 -7.53 12.67 -1.42
C VAL A 199 -6.12 13.25 -1.59
N PRO A 200 -5.48 13.04 -2.75
CA PRO A 200 -4.17 13.61 -3.04
C PRO A 200 -4.31 15.09 -3.32
N HIS A 201 -3.42 15.86 -2.71
CA HIS A 201 -3.24 17.27 -2.95
C HIS A 201 -1.79 17.52 -3.37
N VAL A 202 -1.63 18.24 -4.49
CA VAL A 202 -0.33 18.62 -5.03
C VAL A 202 -0.16 20.12 -4.87
N GLY A 203 0.77 20.51 -4.01
CA GLY A 203 1.17 21.89 -3.79
C GLY A 203 2.53 22.20 -4.44
N SER A 204 2.99 23.45 -4.24
CA SER A 204 4.28 23.91 -4.73
C SER A 204 5.47 23.40 -3.91
N GLY A 205 5.26 23.08 -2.63
CA GLY A 205 6.33 22.77 -1.67
C GLY A 205 7.22 23.98 -1.34
N ALA A 206 6.77 25.20 -1.68
CA ALA A 206 7.55 26.44 -1.52
C ALA A 206 7.76 26.84 -0.06
N ASP A 207 7.00 26.26 0.87
CA ASP A 207 7.13 26.44 2.31
C ASP A 207 8.15 25.47 2.95
N GLY A 208 8.85 24.67 2.14
CA GLY A 208 9.80 23.66 2.61
C GLY A 208 9.15 22.39 3.14
N THR A 209 7.81 22.26 3.04
CA THR A 209 7.10 21.01 3.35
C THR A 209 6.97 20.13 2.11
N SER A 210 6.52 18.88 2.29
CA SER A 210 6.29 18.00 1.14
C SER A 210 5.30 18.66 0.17
N PRO A 211 5.60 18.70 -1.16
CA PRO A 211 4.65 19.17 -2.15
C PRO A 211 3.44 18.24 -2.28
N TYR A 212 3.45 17.04 -1.67
CA TYR A 212 2.36 16.09 -1.72
C TYR A 212 1.77 15.86 -0.35
N LYS A 213 0.44 16.00 -0.27
CA LYS A 213 -0.33 15.71 0.94
C LYS A 213 -1.49 14.78 0.60
N LEU A 214 -1.83 13.92 1.55
CA LEU A 214 -3.09 13.18 1.53
C LEU A 214 -4.00 13.75 2.61
N PHE A 215 -5.25 13.97 2.24
CA PHE A 215 -6.31 14.31 3.20
C PHE A 215 -7.22 13.09 3.37
N ILE A 216 -7.33 12.63 4.61
CA ILE A 216 -8.12 11.47 4.98
C ILE A 216 -9.21 11.91 5.96
N ASN A 217 -10.46 11.51 5.69
CA ASN A 217 -11.55 11.75 6.62
C ASN A 217 -11.65 10.59 7.61
N THR A 218 -11.98 10.91 8.85
CA THR A 218 -12.21 9.93 9.91
C THR A 218 -13.61 10.10 10.50
N SER A 219 -14.20 9.01 11.00
CA SER A 219 -15.54 9.03 11.60
C SER A 219 -15.63 9.85 12.90
N THR A 220 -14.52 10.35 13.43
CA THR A 220 -14.48 11.29 14.57
C THR A 220 -14.74 12.74 14.13
N GLY A 221 -14.92 12.98 12.83
CA GLY A 221 -15.06 14.32 12.25
C GLY A 221 -13.73 15.03 11.98
N ALA A 222 -12.60 14.35 12.23
CA ALA A 222 -11.28 14.90 11.94
C ALA A 222 -10.89 14.67 10.47
N LEU A 223 -10.31 15.72 9.89
CA LEU A 223 -9.57 15.69 8.62
C LEU A 223 -8.09 15.55 8.93
N ASP A 224 -7.54 14.37 8.66
CA ASP A 224 -6.13 14.07 8.90
C ASP A 224 -5.32 14.37 7.64
N GLY A 225 -4.45 15.37 7.73
CA GLY A 225 -3.49 15.71 6.69
C GLY A 225 -2.18 14.97 6.91
N ARG A 226 -1.71 14.22 5.91
CA ARG A 226 -0.42 13.54 5.94
C ARG A 226 0.46 14.04 4.81
N ASP A 227 1.61 14.59 5.17
CA ASP A 227 2.69 14.79 4.21
C ASP A 227 3.18 13.42 3.76
N VAL A 228 3.25 13.22 2.44
CA VAL A 228 3.73 11.97 1.85
C VAL A 228 4.81 12.26 0.84
N ASN A 229 5.65 11.26 0.58
CA ASN A 229 6.46 11.25 -0.63
C ASN A 229 5.78 10.41 -1.71
N LEU A 230 6.32 10.38 -2.93
CA LEU A 230 5.81 9.54 -4.02
C LEU A 230 6.94 8.74 -4.65
N ALA A 231 6.61 7.61 -5.27
CA ALA A 231 7.60 6.85 -6.05
C ALA A 231 7.91 7.55 -7.38
N ILE A 232 6.91 8.23 -7.95
CA ILE A 232 7.01 8.97 -9.20
C ILE A 232 6.45 10.38 -8.95
N ASP A 233 7.25 11.41 -9.28
CA ASP A 233 6.79 12.80 -9.24
C ASP A 233 5.82 13.05 -10.41
N PRO A 234 4.53 13.35 -10.14
CA PRO A 234 3.53 13.56 -11.18
C PRO A 234 3.53 14.99 -11.74
N ARG A 235 4.36 15.91 -11.22
CA ARG A 235 4.39 17.30 -11.69
C ARG A 235 5.11 17.38 -13.02
N ALA A 236 4.47 18.03 -13.99
CA ALA A 236 5.14 18.37 -15.23
C ALA A 236 6.20 19.45 -14.96
N HIS A 237 7.46 19.16 -15.30
CA HIS A 237 8.48 20.20 -15.39
C HIS A 237 8.30 20.90 -16.75
N PHE A 238 7.88 22.16 -16.72
CA PHE A 238 7.87 22.99 -17.94
C PHE A 238 9.32 23.24 -18.39
N ALA A 239 9.78 22.50 -19.41
CA ALA A 239 10.98 22.84 -20.14
C ALA A 239 10.60 23.83 -21.26
N SER A 240 11.03 25.08 -21.14
CA SER A 240 10.86 26.08 -22.21
C SER A 240 11.89 25.83 -23.31
N TRP A 241 11.40 25.62 -24.54
CA TRP A 241 12.18 25.48 -25.78
C TRP A 241 13.01 26.70 -26.21
N ILE A 242 12.97 27.83 -25.50
CA ILE A 242 13.63 29.09 -25.93
C ILE A 242 15.11 29.19 -25.54
N ASN A 243 15.67 28.21 -24.82
CA ASN A 243 17.11 28.20 -24.46
C ASN A 243 17.82 26.88 -24.82
N MET A 244 17.60 26.36 -26.03
CA MET A 244 18.50 25.37 -26.66
C MET A 244 19.23 26.01 -27.85
#